data_AF-G5DYZ0-F1
#
_entry.id   AF-G5DYZ0-F1
#
_cell.length_a   1.000
_cell.length_b   1.000
_cell.length_c   1.000
_cell.angle_alpha   90.00
_cell.angle_beta   90.00
_cell.angle_gamma   90.00
#
_symmetry.space_group_name_H-M   'P 1'
#
loop_
_entity.id
_entity.type
_entity.pdbx_description
1 polymer ?
#
loop_
_entity_poly.entity_id
_entity_poly.type
_entity_poly.pdbx_seq_one_letter_code
_entity_poly.pdbx_strand_id
1 'polypeptide(L)'
;SYAEETCPDVKVIGVGASDKLTILRGCPGIPGLPGQQGPIGPVGAKGKGSAGIPGKMGPTGLKGDNYTLNLGGFTGGDAGDSLFGHRNRGFSTKDRDNDASPSNCAQRYQGAWWYSACHVSNLNGLYNYSYKVSEMKFR
;
A
#
# COMPACT_ATOMS: atom_id res chain seq x y z
N SER A 1 -26.78 -12.01 14.35
CA SER A 1 -27.59 -11.25 13.39
C SER A 1 -26.69 -10.91 12.22
N TYR A 2 -26.98 -11.56 11.10
CA TYR A 2 -26.23 -11.53 9.85
C TYR A 2 -26.66 -10.27 9.11
N ALA A 3 -25.72 -9.40 8.74
CA ALA A 3 -26.02 -8.33 7.80
C ALA A 3 -25.81 -8.90 6.40
N GLU A 4 -26.91 -9.33 5.78
CA GLU A 4 -27.02 -9.34 4.32
C GLU A 4 -26.92 -7.90 3.78
N GLU A 5 -26.62 -7.79 2.48
CA GLU A 5 -26.55 -6.58 1.65
C GLU A 5 -25.21 -5.82 1.75
N THR A 6 -24.33 -5.84 0.74
CA THR A 6 -24.61 -5.58 -0.67
C THR A 6 -23.65 -6.35 -1.59
N CYS A 7 -24.12 -7.44 -2.19
CA CYS A 7 -23.60 -7.91 -3.48
C CYS A 7 -24.82 -8.37 -4.27
N PRO A 8 -25.07 -7.86 -5.49
CA PRO A 8 -26.13 -8.44 -6.31
C PRO A 8 -25.71 -9.87 -6.69
N ASP A 9 -26.48 -10.85 -6.23
CA ASP A 9 -26.38 -12.23 -6.73
C ASP A 9 -26.56 -12.22 -8.25
N VAL A 10 -25.60 -12.76 -9.00
CA VAL A 10 -25.76 -12.96 -10.44
C VAL A 10 -25.47 -14.42 -10.79
N LYS A 11 -26.54 -15.13 -11.15
CA LYS A 11 -26.56 -16.50 -11.65
C LYS A 11 -26.12 -16.53 -13.12
N VAL A 12 -25.23 -17.46 -13.46
CA VAL A 12 -24.72 -17.66 -14.83
C VAL A 12 -25.79 -18.35 -15.70
N ILE A 13 -26.08 -17.80 -16.89
CA ILE A 13 -26.87 -18.49 -17.92
C ILE A 13 -26.16 -18.35 -19.28
N GLY A 14 -25.65 -19.48 -19.79
CA GLY A 14 -25.51 -19.82 -21.22
C GLY A 14 -24.56 -19.03 -22.14
N VAL A 15 -23.62 -19.74 -22.78
CA VAL A 15 -22.79 -19.27 -23.89
C VAL A 15 -23.59 -19.29 -25.20
N GLY A 16 -23.69 -18.15 -25.90
CA GLY A 16 -24.29 -18.07 -27.23
C GLY A 16 -24.18 -16.69 -27.92
N ALA A 17 -23.30 -16.63 -28.94
CA ALA A 17 -23.29 -15.77 -30.13
C ALA A 17 -23.38 -14.22 -30.05
N SER A 18 -23.15 -13.60 -28.90
CA SER A 18 -22.89 -12.15 -28.84
C SER A 18 -21.98 -11.85 -27.65
N ASP A 19 -20.67 -11.81 -27.91
CA ASP A 19 -19.62 -11.76 -26.89
C ASP A 19 -19.67 -10.48 -26.05
N LYS A 20 -20.39 -10.52 -24.93
CA LYS A 20 -20.26 -9.54 -23.85
C LYS A 20 -19.46 -10.18 -22.70
N LEU A 21 -18.14 -9.94 -22.71
CA LEU A 21 -17.27 -10.33 -21.59
C LEU A 21 -17.57 -9.43 -20.38
N THR A 22 -18.02 -10.03 -19.27
CA THR A 22 -18.24 -9.31 -18.01
C THR A 22 -17.16 -9.71 -17.01
N ILE A 23 -16.35 -8.75 -16.56
CA ILE A 23 -15.31 -8.98 -15.56
C ILE A 23 -15.96 -8.90 -14.17
N LEU A 24 -16.02 -10.04 -13.47
CA LEU A 24 -16.42 -10.08 -12.07
C LEU A 24 -15.27 -9.53 -11.21
N ARG A 25 -15.48 -8.37 -10.58
CA ARG A 25 -14.58 -7.89 -9.53
C ARG A 25 -14.79 -8.76 -8.29
N GLY A 26 -13.73 -9.44 -7.85
CA GLY A 26 -13.73 -10.15 -6.56
C GLY A 26 -13.95 -9.17 -5.40
N CYS A 27 -14.65 -9.61 -4.36
CA CYS A 27 -14.85 -8.79 -3.17
C CYS A 27 -13.50 -8.51 -2.49
N PRO A 28 -13.21 -7.26 -2.10
CA PRO A 28 -12.04 -6.99 -1.26
C PRO A 28 -12.16 -7.77 0.06
N GLY A 29 -11.05 -8.36 0.50
CA GLY A 29 -11.02 -9.08 1.77
C GLY A 29 -11.38 -8.17 2.94
N ILE A 30 -12.04 -8.74 3.95
CA ILE A 30 -12.41 -8.02 5.18
C ILE A 30 -11.12 -7.48 5.82
N PRO A 31 -11.03 -6.16 6.12
CA PRO A 31 -9.91 -5.61 6.86
C PRO A 31 -9.70 -6.39 8.17
N GLY A 32 -8.45 -6.71 8.49
CA GLY A 32 -8.14 -7.36 9.77
C GLY A 32 -8.62 -6.52 10.95
N LEU A 33 -9.02 -7.19 12.04
CA LEU A 33 -9.43 -6.50 13.27
C LEU A 33 -8.30 -5.56 13.74
N PRO A 34 -8.61 -4.30 14.12
CA PRO A 34 -7.64 -3.42 14.74
C PRO A 34 -6.99 -4.11 15.94
N GLY A 35 -5.66 -4.03 16.03
CA GLY A 35 -4.94 -4.53 17.20
C GLY A 35 -5.43 -3.82 18.47
N GLN A 36 -5.54 -4.55 19.58
CA GLN A 36 -5.89 -3.94 20.85
C GLN A 36 -4.85 -2.86 21.20
N GLN A 37 -5.32 -1.66 21.54
CA GLN A 37 -4.46 -0.61 22.04
C GLN A 37 -3.79 -1.11 23.31
N GLY A 38 -2.45 -1.06 23.34
CA GLY A 38 -1.70 -1.41 24.55
C GLY A 38 -2.10 -0.52 25.73
N PRO A 39 -1.83 -0.96 26.98
CA PRO A 39 -2.11 -0.15 28.16
C PRO A 39 -1.42 1.22 28.05
N ILE A 40 -2.12 2.27 28.50
CA ILE A 40 -1.57 3.62 28.59
C ILE A 40 -0.31 3.53 29.48
N GLY A 41 0.83 3.95 28.93
CA GLY A 41 2.09 3.97 29.68
C GLY A 41 2.02 4.95 30.87
N PRO A 42 2.83 4.75 31.91
CA PRO A 42 2.91 5.69 33.03
C PRO A 42 3.28 7.09 32.51
N VAL A 43 2.68 8.14 33.10
CA VAL A 43 2.99 9.54 32.79
C VAL A 43 4.48 9.78 33.08
N GLY A 44 5.26 10.04 32.03
CA GLY A 44 6.71 10.21 32.16
C GLY A 44 7.09 11.45 32.96
N ALA A 45 8.07 11.31 33.86
CA ALA A 45 8.73 12.47 34.47
C ALA A 45 9.45 13.27 33.37
N LYS A 46 9.44 14.61 33.48
CA LYS A 46 10.09 15.51 32.49
C LYS A 46 11.59 15.17 32.35
N GLY A 47 11.94 14.49 31.27
CA GLY A 47 13.31 14.06 30.95
C GLY A 47 13.35 13.22 29.67
N LYS A 48 14.52 13.15 29.02
CA LYS A 48 14.75 12.34 27.82
C LYS A 48 14.83 10.87 28.22
N GLY A 49 13.67 10.23 28.39
CA GLY A 49 13.54 8.82 28.79
C GLY A 49 14.16 7.87 27.77
N SER A 50 14.58 6.70 28.23
CA SER A 50 15.01 5.59 27.39
C SER A 50 13.90 5.22 26.39
N ALA A 51 14.30 4.81 25.18
CA ALA A 51 13.35 4.32 24.19
C ALA A 51 12.51 3.18 24.79
N GLY A 52 11.19 3.27 24.64
CA GLY A 52 10.27 2.24 25.12
C GLY A 52 10.58 0.88 24.50
N ILE A 53 10.30 -0.19 25.25
CA ILE A 53 10.47 -1.56 24.75
C ILE A 53 9.56 -1.74 23.52
N PRO A 54 10.08 -2.19 22.37
CA PRO A 54 9.26 -2.45 21.19
C PRO A 54 8.09 -3.39 21.52
N GLY A 55 6.89 -3.02 21.08
CA GLY A 55 5.70 -3.86 21.23
C GLY A 55 5.88 -5.22 20.55
N LYS A 56 5.23 -6.25 21.10
CA LYS A 56 5.19 -7.58 20.48
C LYS A 56 4.48 -7.49 19.13
N MET A 57 5.12 -7.95 18.06
CA MET A 57 4.49 -8.07 16.74
C MET A 57 3.27 -9.01 16.83
N GLY A 58 2.15 -8.62 16.23
CA GLY A 58 0.95 -9.45 16.14
C GLY A 58 1.17 -10.69 15.26
N PRO A 59 0.24 -11.67 15.29
CA PRO A 59 0.35 -12.86 14.45
C PRO A 59 0.36 -12.49 12.96
N THR A 60 1.19 -13.17 12.17
CA THR A 60 1.24 -13.02 10.72
C THR A 60 -0.12 -13.40 10.12
N GLY A 61 -0.78 -12.44 9.45
CA GLY A 61 -2.03 -12.71 8.73
C GLY A 61 -1.85 -13.74 7.61
N LEU A 62 -2.95 -14.26 7.07
CA LEU A 62 -2.92 -15.20 5.95
C LEU A 62 -2.13 -14.62 4.76
N LYS A 63 -1.30 -15.46 4.13
CA LYS A 63 -0.44 -15.05 3.01
C LYS A 63 -1.28 -14.87 1.75
N GLY A 64 -1.72 -13.64 1.47
CA GLY A 64 -2.27 -13.24 0.17
C GLY A 64 -1.19 -13.07 -0.89
N ASP A 65 -1.60 -12.79 -2.13
CA ASP A 65 -0.75 -12.68 -3.35
C ASP A 65 0.14 -11.42 -3.38
N ASN A 66 0.78 -11.09 -2.25
CA ASN A 66 1.65 -9.93 -2.06
C ASN A 66 1.01 -8.59 -2.50
N TYR A 67 -0.33 -8.49 -2.51
CA TYR A 67 -1.06 -7.33 -3.02
C TYR A 67 -0.63 -6.92 -4.44
N THR A 68 -0.43 -7.89 -5.34
CA THR A 68 0.11 -7.66 -6.69
C THR A 68 -0.69 -6.60 -7.47
N LEU A 69 0.02 -5.65 -8.10
CA LEU A 69 -0.60 -4.56 -8.87
C LEU A 69 -1.08 -5.03 -10.25
N ASN A 70 -2.39 -5.00 -10.50
CA ASN A 70 -2.94 -5.24 -11.84
C ASN A 70 -3.46 -3.93 -12.44
N LEU A 71 -2.92 -3.54 -13.60
CA LEU A 71 -3.28 -2.30 -14.30
C LEU A 71 -3.80 -2.60 -15.71
N GLY A 72 -4.76 -1.78 -16.15
CA GLY A 72 -5.18 -1.68 -17.55
C GLY A 72 -4.22 -0.83 -18.39
N GLY A 73 -4.62 -0.51 -19.61
CA GLY A 73 -3.88 0.44 -20.46
C GLY A 73 -4.02 1.88 -19.96
N PHE A 74 -2.96 2.67 -20.09
CA PHE A 74 -2.98 4.09 -19.77
C PHE A 74 -3.78 4.89 -20.82
N THR A 75 -4.59 5.84 -20.35
CA THR A 75 -5.52 6.62 -21.19
C THR A 75 -5.08 8.05 -21.42
N GLY A 76 -3.98 8.52 -20.79
CA GLY A 76 -3.47 9.89 -20.92
C GLY A 76 -3.45 10.67 -19.61
N GLY A 77 -2.73 11.80 -19.62
CA GLY A 77 -2.60 12.73 -18.50
C GLY A 77 -1.26 13.49 -18.53
N ASP A 78 -1.24 14.69 -17.97
CA ASP A 78 -0.09 15.62 -18.07
C ASP A 78 1.18 15.08 -17.38
N ALA A 79 1.01 14.23 -16.36
CA ALA A 79 2.11 13.58 -15.64
C ALA A 79 2.73 12.37 -16.38
N GLY A 80 2.10 11.91 -17.48
CA GLY A 80 2.50 10.70 -18.19
C GLY A 80 2.26 9.40 -17.40
N ASP A 81 2.80 8.28 -17.91
CA ASP A 81 2.65 6.96 -17.29
C ASP A 81 3.93 6.50 -16.59
N SER A 82 3.97 6.76 -15.28
CA SER A 82 5.05 6.28 -14.40
C SER A 82 4.65 5.07 -13.55
N LEU A 83 3.51 4.43 -13.86
CA LEU A 83 2.97 3.31 -13.10
C LEU A 83 3.03 1.99 -13.88
N PHE A 84 3.08 2.04 -15.21
CA PHE A 84 3.14 0.84 -16.06
C PHE A 84 4.27 -0.13 -15.71
N GLY A 85 5.48 0.39 -15.42
CA GLY A 85 6.64 -0.43 -15.04
C GLY A 85 6.47 -1.17 -13.69
N HIS A 86 5.45 -0.82 -12.91
CA HIS A 86 5.10 -1.42 -11.64
C HIS A 86 4.01 -2.51 -11.79
N ARG A 87 3.46 -2.70 -12.99
CA ARG A 87 2.45 -3.72 -13.27
C ARG A 87 2.97 -5.12 -12.97
N ASN A 88 2.09 -5.95 -12.39
CA ASN A 88 2.34 -7.32 -11.98
C ASN A 88 3.49 -7.48 -10.96
N ARG A 89 3.84 -6.42 -10.22
CA ARG A 89 4.78 -6.49 -9.10
C ARG A 89 4.05 -6.67 -7.78
N GLY A 90 4.69 -7.37 -6.85
CA GLY A 90 4.24 -7.48 -5.47
C GLY A 90 4.51 -6.19 -4.71
N PHE A 91 3.67 -5.88 -3.74
CA PHE A 91 3.88 -4.74 -2.85
C PHE A 91 5.01 -5.05 -1.86
N SER A 92 6.01 -4.19 -1.81
CA SER A 92 7.20 -4.36 -0.97
C SER A 92 7.26 -3.30 0.11
N THR A 93 7.64 -3.73 1.32
CA THR A 93 7.87 -2.88 2.49
C THR A 93 9.27 -3.16 3.05
N LYS A 94 9.72 -2.32 3.99
CA LYS A 94 11.03 -2.48 4.65
C LYS A 94 11.24 -3.87 5.30
N ASP A 95 10.15 -4.50 5.71
CA ASP A 95 10.09 -5.77 6.44
C ASP A 95 9.67 -6.95 5.55
N ARG A 96 9.21 -6.68 4.32
CA ARG A 96 8.79 -7.72 3.37
C ARG A 96 9.21 -7.33 1.96
N ASP A 97 10.27 -7.98 1.49
CA ASP A 97 10.82 -7.78 0.16
C ASP A 97 10.13 -8.70 -0.86
N ASN A 98 9.33 -8.11 -1.75
CA ASN A 98 8.71 -8.78 -2.89
C ASN A 98 9.12 -8.09 -4.22
N ASP A 99 10.23 -7.35 -4.21
CA ASP A 99 10.70 -6.62 -5.39
C ASP A 99 11.60 -7.50 -6.28
N ALA A 100 12.01 -6.99 -7.44
CA ALA A 100 12.81 -7.72 -8.42
C ALA A 100 14.30 -7.33 -8.38
N SER A 101 14.71 -6.55 -7.38
CA SER A 101 16.07 -6.07 -7.22
C SER A 101 16.87 -7.02 -6.30
N PRO A 102 18.20 -7.10 -6.45
CA PRO A 102 19.06 -7.84 -5.50
C PRO A 102 19.10 -7.23 -4.09
N SER A 103 18.54 -6.02 -3.91
CA SER A 103 18.50 -5.28 -2.66
C SER A 103 17.09 -4.78 -2.38
N ASN A 104 16.72 -4.62 -1.11
CA ASN A 104 15.39 -4.18 -0.72
C ASN A 104 15.16 -2.70 -1.10
N CYS A 105 14.33 -2.47 -2.12
CA CYS A 105 14.00 -1.15 -2.64
C CYS A 105 13.24 -0.29 -1.62
N ALA A 106 12.34 -0.90 -0.86
CA ALA A 106 11.56 -0.22 0.16
C ALA A 106 12.44 0.37 1.27
N GLN A 107 13.49 -0.36 1.66
CA GLN A 107 14.48 0.12 2.61
C GLN A 107 15.35 1.23 2.01
N ARG A 108 15.84 1.04 0.77
CA ARG A 108 16.74 1.99 0.10
C ARG A 108 16.08 3.34 -0.19
N TYR A 109 14.84 3.31 -0.67
CA TYR A 109 14.10 4.51 -1.09
C TYR A 109 13.07 4.97 -0.06
N GLN A 110 13.13 4.40 1.15
CA GLN A 110 12.38 4.82 2.33
C GLN A 110 10.88 4.99 2.02
N GLY A 111 10.28 3.92 1.48
CA GLY A 111 8.89 3.91 1.07
C GLY A 111 8.29 2.51 1.08
N ALA A 112 7.09 2.40 0.52
CA ALA A 112 6.38 1.14 0.33
C ALA A 112 5.63 1.18 -1.00
N TRP A 113 6.00 0.29 -1.93
CA TRP A 113 5.50 0.36 -3.30
C TRP A 113 5.59 -0.98 -4.01
N TRP A 114 4.98 -1.05 -5.19
CA TRP A 114 5.12 -2.17 -6.13
C TRP A 114 6.45 -2.10 -6.87
N TYR A 115 7.55 -2.20 -6.12
CA TYR A 115 8.90 -2.02 -6.66
C TYR A 115 9.23 -3.09 -7.72
N SER A 116 9.87 -2.66 -8.81
CA SER A 116 10.55 -3.52 -9.77
C SER A 116 12.03 -3.61 -9.38
N ALA A 117 12.92 -2.87 -10.04
CA ALA A 117 14.32 -2.76 -9.67
C ALA A 117 14.84 -1.32 -9.96
N CYS A 118 14.41 -0.28 -9.23
CA CYS A 118 13.47 -0.28 -8.10
C CYS A 118 12.15 0.41 -8.45
N HIS A 119 12.17 1.66 -8.92
CA HIS A 119 10.95 2.37 -9.27
C HIS A 119 11.12 3.46 -10.31
N VAL A 120 10.02 3.77 -11.01
CA VAL A 120 9.84 5.01 -11.78
C VAL A 120 8.99 6.02 -10.97
N SER A 121 8.09 5.54 -10.12
CA SER A 121 7.30 6.35 -9.19
C SER A 121 7.43 5.87 -7.74
N ASN A 122 7.39 6.80 -6.77
CA ASN A 122 7.46 6.47 -5.34
C ASN A 122 6.63 7.46 -4.51
N LEU A 123 5.30 7.42 -4.71
CA LEU A 123 4.37 8.35 -4.05
C LEU A 123 4.30 8.14 -2.52
N ASN A 124 4.66 6.94 -2.07
CA ASN A 124 4.75 6.57 -0.64
C ASN A 124 6.18 6.69 -0.09
N GLY A 125 7.05 7.46 -0.76
CA GLY A 125 8.39 7.76 -0.28
C GLY A 125 8.40 8.85 0.80
N LEU A 126 9.61 9.23 1.24
CA LEU A 126 9.80 10.36 2.14
C LEU A 126 9.18 11.65 1.57
N TYR A 127 8.45 12.36 2.43
CA TYR A 127 7.99 13.70 2.14
C TYR A 127 9.15 14.70 2.32
N ASN A 128 9.63 15.27 1.22
CA ASN A 128 10.69 16.28 1.25
C ASN A 128 10.10 17.68 1.23
N TYR A 129 10.12 18.33 2.39
CA TYR A 129 9.76 19.74 2.49
C TYR A 129 10.96 20.62 2.16
N SER A 130 10.90 21.34 1.04
CA SER A 130 11.91 22.32 0.66
C SER A 130 11.39 23.75 0.83
N TYR A 131 11.18 24.20 2.06
CA TYR A 131 11.18 25.64 2.30
C TYR A 131 12.61 26.15 2.38
N LYS A 132 13.05 26.76 1.28
CA LYS A 132 13.97 27.88 1.42
C LYS A 132 13.14 29.07 1.90
N VAL A 133 13.09 29.30 3.21
CA VAL A 133 12.91 30.66 3.70
C VAL A 133 14.21 31.38 3.34
N SER A 134 14.35 31.80 2.09
CA SER A 134 15.26 32.91 1.81
C SER A 134 14.69 34.07 2.58
N GLU A 135 15.45 34.56 3.57
CA GLU A 135 15.14 35.75 4.35
C GLU A 135 14.35 36.76 3.51
N MET A 136 13.03 36.87 3.76
CA MET A 136 12.30 38.08 3.38
C MET A 136 12.84 39.18 4.28
N LYS A 137 13.99 39.74 3.89
CA LYS A 137 14.45 41.02 4.39
C LYS A 137 13.44 42.05 3.90
N PHE A 138 12.54 42.44 4.78
CA PHE A 138 11.84 43.69 4.63
C PHE A 138 12.91 44.80 4.60
N ARG A 139 13.02 45.45 3.44
CA ARG A 139 13.64 46.78 3.34
C ARG A 139 12.55 47.81 3.49
#